data_AF-A0A4V3X9J1-F1
#
_entry.id   AF-A0A4V3X9J1-F1
#
_cell.length_a   1.000
_cell.length_b   1.000
_cell.length_c   1.000
_cell.angle_alpha   90.00
_cell.angle_beta   90.00
_cell.angle_gamma   90.00
#
_symmetry.space_group_name_H-M   'P 1'
#
loop_
_entity.id
_entity.type
_entity.pdbx_description
1 polymer ?
#
loop_
_entity_poly.entity_id
_entity_poly.type
_entity_poly.pdbx_seq_one_letter_code
_entity_poly.pdbx_strand_id
1 'polypeptide(L)'
;MEKTFGPILFDMIKRKIPKERYILFDTKKEGCRPDTMKMLKDVYVAFNAEVVIITSNPVGNAELMEGCKENGMHSFGPLWDS
;
A
#
# COMPACT_ATOMS: atom_id res chain seq x y z
N MET A 1 15.57 1.64 -7.80
CA MET A 1 15.25 2.18 -6.47
C MET A 1 15.88 3.54 -6.21
N GLU A 2 17.10 3.74 -5.73
CA GLU A 2 17.63 5.12 -5.53
C GLU A 2 17.74 5.91 -6.85
N LYS A 3 18.15 5.24 -7.94
CA LYS A 3 18.11 5.80 -9.30
C LYS A 3 16.69 6.15 -9.79
N THR A 4 15.65 5.51 -9.23
CA THR A 4 14.25 5.67 -9.65
C THR A 4 13.57 6.78 -8.87
N PHE A 5 13.78 6.81 -7.56
CA PHE A 5 13.06 7.66 -6.61
C PHE A 5 13.92 8.83 -6.08
N GLY A 6 15.21 8.86 -6.43
CA GLY A 6 16.16 9.88 -6.01
C GLY A 6 16.74 9.64 -4.60
N PRO A 7 17.94 10.18 -4.31
CA PRO A 7 18.63 9.98 -3.04
C PRO A 7 17.89 10.63 -1.86
N ILE A 8 17.27 11.80 -2.06
CA ILE A 8 16.60 12.55 -0.99
C ILE A 8 15.39 11.78 -0.43
N LEU A 9 14.49 11.31 -1.30
CA LEU A 9 13.32 10.55 -0.86
C LEU A 9 13.72 9.23 -0.19
N PHE A 10 14.70 8.52 -0.76
CA PHE A 10 15.21 7.28 -0.17
C PHE A 10 15.80 7.49 1.21
N ASP A 11 16.58 8.55 1.38
CA ASP A 11 17.16 8.92 2.66
C ASP A 11 16.09 9.31 3.69
N MET A 12 15.08 10.10 3.28
CA MET A 12 13.96 10.45 4.17
C MET A 12 13.22 9.21 4.68
N ILE A 13 12.91 8.24 3.80
CA ILE A 13 12.23 7.00 4.19
C ILE A 13 13.12 6.19 5.12
N LYS A 14 14.37 5.92 4.73
CA LYS A 14 15.30 5.08 5.51
C LYS A 14 15.62 5.65 6.88
N ARG A 15 15.67 6.97 7.04
CA ARG A 15 15.96 7.62 8.33
C ARG A 15 14.75 7.70 9.25
N LYS A 16 13.52 7.66 8.72
CA LYS A 16 12.29 7.94 9.48
C LYS A 16 11.39 6.74 9.68
N ILE A 17 11.44 5.76 8.79
CA ILE A 17 10.53 4.62 8.82
C ILE A 17 11.36 3.34 8.92
N PRO A 18 11.16 2.51 9.96
CA PRO A 18 11.77 1.19 10.06
C PRO A 18 11.47 0.34 8.81
N LYS A 19 12.40 -0.53 8.43
CA LYS A 19 12.29 -1.32 7.19
C LYS A 19 11.08 -2.24 7.19
N GLU A 20 10.66 -2.68 8.36
CA GLU A 20 9.52 -3.54 8.60
C GLU A 20 8.19 -2.77 8.48
N ARG A 21 8.24 -1.43 8.43
CA ARG A 21 7.07 -0.55 8.42
C ARG A 21 6.80 0.14 7.07
N TYR A 22 7.51 -0.23 6.01
CA TYR A 22 7.23 0.28 4.68
C TYR A 22 7.47 -0.77 3.58
N ILE A 23 6.84 -0.55 2.42
CA ILE A 23 7.11 -1.30 1.21
C ILE A 23 7.52 -0.31 0.11
N LEU A 24 8.58 -0.65 -0.62
CA LEU A 24 9.00 0.07 -1.82
C LEU A 24 8.89 -0.88 -3.01
N PHE A 25 7.93 -0.61 -3.90
CA PHE A 25 7.72 -1.38 -5.12
C PHE A 25 8.10 -0.53 -6.34
N ASP A 26 9.13 -0.93 -7.06
CA ASP A 26 9.63 -0.23 -8.25
C ASP A 26 9.02 -0.86 -9.51
N THR A 27 7.85 -0.39 -9.94
CA THR A 27 7.10 -0.98 -11.08
C THR A 27 7.90 -1.00 -12.38
N LYS A 28 8.82 -0.05 -12.57
CA LYS A 28 9.72 -0.02 -13.74
C LYS A 28 10.73 -1.16 -13.70
N LYS A 29 11.23 -1.48 -12.51
CA LYS A 29 12.15 -2.60 -12.30
C LYS A 29 11.43 -3.94 -12.35
N GLU A 30 10.25 -4.03 -11.74
CA GLU A 30 9.47 -5.28 -11.66
C GLU A 30 8.68 -5.57 -12.94
N GLY A 31 8.50 -4.57 -13.82
CA GLY A 31 7.86 -4.73 -15.12
C GLY A 31 6.34 -4.95 -15.07
N CYS A 32 5.74 -4.87 -13.89
CA CYS A 32 4.32 -5.11 -13.67
C CYS A 32 3.74 -4.15 -12.62
N ARG A 33 2.40 -4.10 -12.55
CA ARG A 33 1.72 -3.53 -11.39
C ARG A 33 1.82 -4.51 -10.22
N PRO A 34 1.96 -4.02 -8.98
CA PRO A 34 1.91 -4.89 -7.82
C PRO A 34 0.53 -5.54 -7.72
N ASP A 35 0.50 -6.77 -7.22
CA ASP A 35 -0.72 -7.35 -6.66
C ASP A 35 -1.00 -6.66 -5.32
N THR A 36 -1.79 -5.60 -5.39
CA THR A 36 -2.04 -4.71 -4.26
C THR A 36 -2.79 -5.42 -3.14
N MET A 37 -3.69 -6.35 -3.47
CA MET A 37 -4.44 -7.11 -2.46
C MET A 37 -3.56 -8.11 -1.72
N LYS A 38 -2.68 -8.83 -2.42
CA LYS A 38 -1.71 -9.71 -1.75
C LYS A 38 -0.80 -8.91 -0.83
N MET A 39 -0.24 -7.81 -1.33
CA MET A 39 0.64 -6.93 -0.56
C MET A 39 -0.07 -6.37 0.68
N LEU A 40 -1.33 -5.97 0.54
CA LEU A 40 -2.13 -5.46 1.65
C LEU A 40 -2.36 -6.51 2.75
N LYS A 41 -2.69 -7.75 2.39
CA LYS A 41 -2.87 -8.86 3.35
C LYS A 41 -1.59 -9.14 4.12
N ASP A 42 -0.46 -9.21 3.42
CA ASP A 42 0.84 -9.46 4.03
C ASP A 42 1.19 -8.35 5.05
N VAL A 43 0.94 -7.08 4.70
CA VAL A 43 1.15 -5.93 5.60
C VAL A 43 0.20 -5.96 6.79
N TYR A 44 -1.08 -6.24 6.56
CA TYR A 44 -2.09 -6.28 7.62
C TYR A 44 -1.69 -7.27 8.72
N VAL A 45 -1.25 -8.47 8.32
CA VAL A 45 -0.75 -9.50 9.25
C VAL A 45 0.57 -9.07 9.90
N ALA A 46 1.53 -8.59 9.11
CA ALA A 46 2.86 -8.21 9.62
C ALA A 46 2.78 -7.08 10.66
N PHE A 47 1.83 -6.16 10.49
CA PHE A 47 1.64 -5.03 11.41
C PHE A 47 0.68 -5.35 12.54
N ASN A 48 0.02 -6.51 12.51
CA ASN A 48 -1.13 -6.83 13.36
C ASN A 48 -2.15 -5.67 13.36
N ALA A 49 -2.48 -5.19 12.17
CA ALA A 49 -3.29 -4.00 12.00
C ALA A 49 -4.75 -4.28 12.38
N GLU A 50 -5.39 -3.32 13.04
CA GLU A 50 -6.82 -3.42 13.35
C GLU A 50 -7.67 -2.91 12.19
N VAL A 51 -7.14 -1.97 11.40
CA VAL A 51 -7.87 -1.29 10.32
C VAL A 51 -6.94 -0.85 9.18
N VAL A 52 -7.49 -0.80 7.97
CA VAL A 52 -6.85 -0.27 6.75
C VAL A 52 -7.48 1.08 6.37
N ILE A 53 -6.65 2.07 6.02
CA ILE A 53 -7.11 3.33 5.42
C ILE A 53 -6.67 3.35 3.96
N ILE A 54 -7.64 3.50 3.05
CA ILE A 54 -7.42 3.45 1.60
C ILE A 54 -7.56 4.87 1.05
N THR A 55 -6.51 5.32 0.34
CA THR A 55 -6.51 6.57 -0.43
C THR A 55 -6.14 6.24 -1.87
N SER A 56 -7.14 5.95 -2.69
CA SER A 56 -6.96 5.56 -4.10
C SER A 56 -8.15 6.01 -4.91
N ASN A 57 -7.99 6.13 -6.23
CA ASN A 57 -9.06 6.48 -7.17
C ASN A 57 -10.30 5.57 -7.04
N PRO A 58 -11.46 5.89 -7.66
CA PRO A 58 -12.69 5.12 -7.46
C PRO A 58 -12.55 3.62 -7.68
N VAL A 59 -11.86 3.23 -8.75
CA VAL A 59 -11.66 1.82 -9.12
C VAL A 59 -10.80 1.10 -8.10
N GLY A 60 -9.61 1.65 -7.78
CA GLY A 60 -8.71 1.03 -6.82
C GLY A 60 -9.26 1.04 -5.39
N ASN A 61 -10.05 2.06 -5.03
CA ASN A 61 -10.76 2.09 -3.76
C ASN A 61 -11.79 0.97 -3.67
N ALA A 62 -12.63 0.80 -4.69
CA ALA A 62 -13.64 -0.26 -4.72
C ALA A 62 -13.01 -1.65 -4.65
N GLU A 63 -11.99 -1.91 -5.47
CA GLU A 63 -11.26 -3.18 -5.51
C GLU A 63 -10.65 -3.54 -4.14
N LEU A 64 -9.98 -2.58 -3.49
CA LEU A 64 -9.35 -2.82 -2.19
C LEU A 64 -10.38 -2.95 -1.06
N MET A 65 -11.46 -2.15 -1.08
CA MET A 65 -12.53 -2.21 -0.07
C MET A 65 -13.26 -3.56 -0.13
N GLU A 66 -13.59 -4.04 -1.33
CA GLU A 66 -14.19 -5.36 -1.54
C GLU A 66 -13.25 -6.46 -1.11
N GLY A 67 -11.98 -6.40 -1.52
CA GLY A 67 -10.96 -7.35 -1.11
C GLY A 67 -10.73 -7.37 0.42
N CYS A 68 -10.79 -6.24 1.11
CA CYS A 68 -10.73 -6.19 2.57
C CYS A 68 -11.95 -6.88 3.21
N LYS A 69 -13.15 -6.56 2.72
CA LYS A 69 -14.41 -7.14 3.21
C LYS A 69 -14.42 -8.66 3.08
N GLU A 70 -14.03 -9.20 1.93
CA GLU A 70 -13.95 -10.65 1.69
C GLU A 70 -12.99 -11.38 2.63
N ASN A 71 -12.00 -10.66 3.18
CA ASN A 71 -10.96 -11.22 4.05
C ASN A 71 -11.17 -10.87 5.53
N GLY A 72 -12.32 -10.28 5.89
CA GLY A 72 -12.61 -9.88 7.27
C GLY A 72 -11.74 -8.74 7.79
N MET A 73 -11.07 -8.01 6.89
CA MET A 73 -10.22 -6.87 7.21
C MET A 73 -11.06 -5.60 7.27
N HIS A 74 -10.99 -4.88 8.38
CA HIS A 74 -11.74 -3.64 8.53
C HIS A 74 -11.05 -2.55 7.71
N SER A 75 -11.79 -1.82 6.88
CA SER A 75 -11.22 -0.80 6.01
C SER A 75 -12.10 0.44 5.88
N PHE A 76 -11.47 1.60 5.78
CA PHE A 76 -12.09 2.87 5.42
C PHE A 76 -11.50 3.39 4.12
N GLY A 77 -12.37 3.89 3.24
CA GLY A 77 -11.97 4.51 1.98
C GLY A 77 -12.90 5.67 1.62
N PRO A 78 -12.49 6.57 0.72
CA PRO A 78 -13.32 7.69 0.27
C PRO A 78 -14.64 7.23 -0.37
N LEU A 79 -15.72 7.94 -0.03
CA LEU A 79 -16.97 7.95 -0.78
C LEU A 79 -16.73 8.84 -2.00
N TRP A 80 -16.38 8.27 -3.14
CA TRP A 80 -16.17 9.04 -4.36
C TRP A 80 -17.52 9.62 -4.84
N ASP A 81 -17.83 10.87 -4.47
CA ASP A 81 -19.12 11.55 -4.73
C ASP A 81 -18.99 12.86 -5.54
N SER A 82 -17.76 13.21 -5.95
CA SER A 82 -17.40 14.43 -6.68
C SER A 82 -17.42 14.26 -8.19
#